data_AF-G2IT28-F1
#
_entry.id   AF-G2IT28-F1
#
_cell.length_a   1.000
_cell.length_b   1.000
_cell.length_c   1.000
_cell.angle_alpha   90.00
_cell.angle_beta   90.00
_cell.angle_gamma   90.00
#
_symmetry.space_group_name_H-M   'P 1'
#
loop_
_entity.id
_entity.type
_entity.pdbx_description
1 polymer ?
#
loop_
_entity_poly.entity_id
_entity_poly.type
_entity_poly.pdbx_seq_one_letter_code
_entity_poly.pdbx_strand_id
1 'polypeptide(L)'
;MTMPDASRISGRREARRLDRRDMILSVAQAYFLAHGYAGTTMSGIAAEVGGSKGTLWNHFPSKEELFTAVLLRATRAHRDHLAQILDPCGERRQHCIACASAC
;
A
#
# COMPACT_ATOMS: atom_id res chain seq x y z
N MET A 1 12.03 -11.00 36.32
CA MET A 1 12.47 -10.50 35.00
C MET A 1 11.37 -10.85 34.00
N THR A 2 10.32 -10.03 33.96
CA THR A 2 9.09 -10.33 33.23
C THR A 2 9.35 -10.18 31.74
N MET A 3 9.37 -11.32 31.03
CA MET A 3 9.46 -11.35 29.57
C MET A 3 8.23 -10.64 28.99
N PRO A 4 8.39 -9.69 28.05
CA PRO A 4 7.26 -9.06 27.39
C PRO A 4 6.52 -10.09 26.53
N ASP A 5 5.20 -10.10 26.63
CA ASP A 5 4.25 -10.88 25.83
C ASP A 5 4.66 -10.97 24.34
N ALA A 6 4.99 -12.19 23.90
CA ALA A 6 5.45 -12.51 22.55
C ALA A 6 4.45 -12.11 21.46
N SER A 7 3.15 -12.00 21.77
CA SER A 7 2.13 -11.55 20.83
C SER A 7 2.35 -10.09 20.39
N ARG A 8 2.80 -9.22 21.30
CA ARG A 8 3.09 -7.80 21.04
C ARG A 8 4.38 -7.59 20.26
N ILE A 9 5.30 -8.56 20.30
CA ILE A 9 6.55 -8.54 19.55
C ILE A 9 6.30 -8.92 18.08
N SER A 10 5.40 -9.90 17.84
CA SER A 10 4.98 -10.30 16.50
C SER A 10 4.29 -9.15 15.75
N GLY A 11 3.32 -8.48 16.39
CA GLY A 11 2.59 -7.36 15.78
C GLY A 11 3.48 -6.18 15.38
N ARG A 12 4.47 -5.81 16.21
CA ARG A 12 5.42 -4.74 15.87
C ARG A 12 6.35 -5.10 14.71
N ARG A 13 6.72 -6.38 14.58
CA ARG A 13 7.55 -6.85 13.46
C ARG A 13 6.77 -6.81 12.15
N GLU A 14 5.51 -7.24 12.17
CA GLU A 14 4.66 -7.20 10.99
C GLU A 14 4.33 -5.76 10.56
N ALA A 15 4.02 -4.88 11.51
CA ALA A 15 3.82 -3.45 11.22
C ALA A 15 5.05 -2.81 10.54
N ARG A 16 6.26 -3.09 11.04
CA ARG A 16 7.51 -2.62 10.42
C ARG A 16 7.75 -3.23 9.03
N ARG A 17 7.28 -4.45 8.79
CA ARG A 17 7.38 -5.12 7.50
C ARG A 17 6.43 -4.49 6.49
N LEU A 18 5.19 -4.20 6.89
CA LEU A 18 4.20 -3.48 6.10
C LEU A 18 4.69 -2.07 5.75
N ASP A 19 5.18 -1.32 6.73
CA ASP A 19 5.73 0.03 6.53
C ASP A 19 6.89 0.04 5.51
N ARG A 20 7.81 -0.93 5.61
CA ARG A 20 8.87 -1.11 4.61
C ARG A 20 8.34 -1.48 3.24
N ARG A 21 7.33 -2.35 3.16
CA ARG A 21 6.70 -2.72 1.89
C ARG A 21 6.08 -1.50 1.22
N ASP A 22 5.41 -0.64 1.97
CA ASP A 22 4.80 0.58 1.44
C ASP A 22 5.83 1.61 0.99
N MET A 23 6.97 1.71 1.70
CA MET A 23 8.10 2.53 1.28
C MET A 23 8.71 2.03 -0.04
N ILE A 24 8.93 0.71 -0.18
CA ILE A 24 9.42 0.09 -1.43
C ILE A 24 8.46 0.41 -2.59
N LEU A 25 7.15 0.25 -2.38
CA LEU A 25 6.15 0.54 -3.40
C LEU A 25 6.14 2.02 -3.82
N SER A 26 6.36 2.94 -2.88
CA SER A 26 6.42 4.38 -3.18
C SER A 26 7.62 4.71 -4.08
N VAL A 27 8.80 4.19 -3.76
CA VAL A 27 10.01 4.39 -4.56
C VAL A 27 9.88 3.71 -5.92
N ALA A 28 9.40 2.47 -5.95
CA ALA A 28 9.19 1.73 -7.19
C ALA A 28 8.20 2.46 -8.11
N GLN A 29 7.12 3.03 -7.58
CA GLN A 29 6.16 3.82 -8.35
C GLN A 29 6.83 5.01 -9.02
N ALA A 30 7.58 5.82 -8.26
CA ALA A 30 8.31 6.96 -8.82
C ALA A 30 9.31 6.53 -9.90
N TYR A 31 10.03 5.43 -9.65
CA TYR A 31 11.01 4.90 -10.59
C TYR A 31 10.38 4.42 -11.90
N PHE A 32 9.26 3.67 -11.81
CA PHE A 32 8.52 3.21 -12.98
C PHE A 32 7.93 4.37 -13.79
N LEU A 33 7.46 5.44 -13.13
CA LEU A 33 6.95 6.63 -13.80
C LEU A 33 8.05 7.40 -14.54
N ALA A 34 9.25 7.46 -13.99
CA ALA A 34 10.38 8.16 -14.60
C ALA A 34 11.05 7.38 -15.75
N HIS A 35 11.18 6.06 -15.63
CA HIS A 35 11.97 5.24 -16.55
C HIS A 35 11.14 4.29 -17.43
N GLY A 36 9.83 4.19 -17.18
CA GLY A 36 8.95 3.21 -17.80
C GLY A 36 9.26 1.77 -17.40
N TYR A 37 8.44 0.82 -17.84
CA TYR A 37 8.60 -0.59 -17.45
C TYR A 37 9.87 -1.24 -18.00
N ALA A 38 10.24 -0.93 -19.25
CA ALA A 38 11.40 -1.52 -19.92
C ALA A 38 12.73 -0.97 -19.39
N GLY A 39 12.80 0.34 -19.10
CA GLY A 39 13.99 1.01 -18.53
C GLY A 39 14.23 0.71 -17.05
N THR A 40 13.27 0.05 -16.39
CA THR A 40 13.35 -0.24 -14.96
C THR A 40 13.92 -1.62 -14.68
N THR A 41 14.87 -1.69 -13.75
CA THR A 41 15.45 -2.94 -13.25
C THR A 41 15.26 -3.07 -11.75
N MET A 42 15.13 -4.31 -11.27
CA MET A 42 15.03 -4.63 -9.84
C MET A 42 16.23 -4.09 -9.05
N SER A 43 17.43 -4.16 -9.63
CA SER A 43 18.66 -3.64 -9.03
C SER A 43 18.67 -2.11 -8.93
N GLY A 44 18.14 -1.40 -9.94
CA GLY A 44 18.02 0.06 -9.92
C GLY A 44 17.07 0.54 -8.83
N ILE A 45 15.89 -0.09 -8.73
CA ILE A 45 14.95 0.21 -7.64
C ILE A 45 15.57 -0.11 -6.28
N ALA A 46 16.28 -1.23 -6.14
CA ALA A 46 16.93 -1.58 -4.88
C ALA A 46 18.00 -0.56 -4.44
N ALA A 47 18.71 0.05 -5.40
CA ALA A 47 19.64 1.13 -5.12
C ALA A 47 18.91 2.39 -4.64
N GLU A 48 17.80 2.74 -5.28
CA GLU A 48 17.01 3.93 -4.95
C GLU A 48 16.29 3.82 -3.59
N VAL A 49 15.84 2.62 -3.22
CA VAL A 49 15.19 2.37 -1.92
C VAL A 49 16.16 2.55 -0.74
N GLY A 50 17.49 2.54 -0.97
CA GLY A 50 18.50 2.74 0.07
C GLY A 50 18.56 1.61 1.12
N GLY A 51 18.00 0.43 0.81
CA GLY A 51 17.99 -0.74 1.69
C GLY A 51 18.88 -1.88 1.19
N SER A 52 19.11 -2.90 2.03
CA SER A 52 19.78 -4.13 1.57
C SER A 52 19.01 -4.77 0.42
N LYS A 53 19.68 -5.09 -0.69
CA LYS A 53 19.10 -5.76 -1.88
C LYS A 53 18.19 -6.92 -1.50
N GLY A 54 18.58 -7.73 -0.51
CA GLY A 54 17.78 -8.86 -0.02
C GLY A 54 16.41 -8.49 0.56
N THR A 55 16.23 -7.26 1.06
CA THR A 55 14.93 -6.80 1.59
C THR A 55 13.92 -6.62 0.47
N LEU A 56 14.35 -6.10 -0.69
CA LEU A 56 13.47 -5.95 -1.85
C LEU A 56 13.08 -7.32 -2.40
N TRP A 57 14.06 -8.21 -2.62
CA TRP A 57 13.82 -9.58 -3.10
C TRP A 57 12.95 -10.43 -2.16
N ASN A 58 13.00 -10.18 -0.84
CA ASN A 58 12.15 -10.89 0.13
C ASN A 58 10.68 -10.43 0.11
N HIS A 59 10.39 -9.24 -0.43
CA HIS A 59 9.01 -8.76 -0.58
C HIS A 59 8.48 -8.97 -2.00
N PHE A 60 9.35 -8.87 -3.00
CA PHE A 60 9.00 -8.97 -4.41
C PHE A 60 10.08 -9.80 -5.15
N PRO A 61 9.78 -11.07 -5.48
CA PRO A 61 10.70 -11.95 -6.18
C PRO A 61 10.87 -11.59 -7.67
N SER A 62 9.99 -10.77 -8.25
CA SER A 62 10.05 -10.41 -9.67
C SER A 62 9.66 -8.96 -9.95
N LYS A 63 10.12 -8.46 -11.11
CA LYS A 63 9.74 -7.13 -11.62
C LYS A 63 8.24 -7.04 -11.89
N GLU A 64 7.65 -8.13 -12.39
CA GLU A 64 6.22 -8.23 -12.70
C GLU A 64 5.37 -8.14 -11.45
N GLU A 65 5.75 -8.84 -10.37
CA GLU A 65 5.02 -8.77 -9.10
C GLU A 65 5.13 -7.38 -8.46
N LEU A 66 6.32 -6.78 -8.48
CA LEU A 66 6.52 -5.41 -8.00
C LEU A 66 5.66 -4.41 -8.80
N PHE A 67 5.67 -4.53 -10.13
CA PHE A 67 4.89 -3.67 -11.00
C PHE A 67 3.39 -3.86 -10.80
N THR A 68 2.92 -5.11 -10.71
CA THR A 68 1.51 -5.43 -10.43
C THR A 68 1.08 -4.86 -9.09
N ALA A 69 1.92 -4.96 -8.05
CA ALA A 69 1.62 -4.40 -6.74
C ALA A 69 1.54 -2.86 -6.77
N VAL A 70 2.41 -2.19 -7.53
CA VAL A 70 2.34 -0.74 -7.77
C VAL A 70 1.04 -0.36 -8.49
N LEU A 71 0.67 -1.08 -9.55
CA LEU A 71 -0.58 -0.85 -10.27
C LEU A 71 -1.81 -1.06 -9.40
N LEU A 72 -1.85 -2.13 -8.61
CA LEU A 72 -2.95 -2.41 -7.67
C LEU A 72 -3.09 -1.31 -6.62
N ARG A 73 -1.97 -0.77 -6.12
CA ARG A 73 -1.97 0.35 -5.18
C ARG A 73 -2.53 1.62 -5.83
N ALA A 74 -2.06 1.96 -7.03
CA ALA A 74 -2.52 3.14 -7.76
C ALA A 74 -4.01 3.05 -8.15
N THR A 75 -4.43 1.91 -8.70
CA THR A 75 -5.83 1.67 -9.07
C THR A 75 -6.76 1.69 -7.87
N ARG A 76 -6.34 1.14 -6.72
CA ARG A 76 -7.11 1.22 -5.48
C ARG A 76 -7.29 2.68 -5.02
N ALA A 77 -6.21 3.46 -4.99
CA ALA A 77 -6.29 4.87 -4.61
C ALA A 77 -7.22 5.67 -5.56
N HIS A 78 -7.10 5.44 -6.87
CA HIS A 78 -8.00 6.04 -7.86
C HIS A 78 -9.46 5.61 -7.67
N ARG A 79 -9.71 4.32 -7.45
CA ARG A 79 -11.07 3.80 -7.21
C ARG A 79 -11.68 4.41 -5.96
N ASP A 80 -10.93 4.50 -4.87
CA ASP A 80 -11.42 5.04 -3.61
C ASP A 80 -11.73 6.55 -3.75
N HIS A 81 -10.95 7.28 -4.54
CA HIS A 81 -11.24 8.68 -4.89
C HIS A 81 -12.47 8.81 -5.79
N LEU A 82 -12.60 7.97 -6.83
CA LEU A 82 -13.78 7.95 -7.70
C LEU A 82 -15.05 7.58 -6.93
N ALA A 83 -14.97 6.68 -5.94
CA ALA A 83 -16.10 6.35 -5.08
C ALA A 83 -16.59 7.56 -4.27
N GLN A 84 -15.69 8.44 -3.81
CA GLN A 84 -16.08 9.68 -3.13
C GLN A 84 -16.81 10.66 -4.06
N ILE A 85 -16.40 10.73 -5.33
CA ILE A 85 -16.98 11.64 -6.32
C ILE A 85 -18.31 11.11 -6.88
N LEU A 86 -18.39 9.80 -7.12
CA LEU A 86 -19.57 9.15 -7.69
C LEU A 86 -20.63 8.83 -6.63
N ASP A 87 -20.25 8.77 -5.36
CA ASP A 87 -21.15 8.50 -4.24
C ASP A 87 -21.14 9.61 -3.17
N PRO A 88 -21.35 10.89 -3.53
CA PRO A 88 -21.47 11.98 -2.55
C PRO A 88 -22.74 11.85 -1.68
N CYS A 89 -23.59 10.83 -1.94
CA CYS A 89 -24.86 10.58 -1.27
C CYS A 89 -24.84 9.35 -0.34
N GLY A 90 -23.69 8.70 -0.13
CA GLY A 90 -23.57 7.53 0.76
C GLY A 90 -23.79 7.86 2.25
N GLU A 91 -23.51 9.09 2.68
CA GLU A 91 -23.63 9.52 4.09
C GLU A 91 -25.05 9.90 4.52
N ARG A 92 -25.97 10.17 3.57
CA ARG A 92 -27.37 10.47 3.91
C ARG A 92 -28.22 9.25 4.24
N ARG A 93 -27.75 8.02 4.00
CA ARG A 93 -28.51 6.82 4.42
C ARG A 93 -28.48 6.59 5.93
N GLN A 94 -27.45 7.02 6.65
CA GLN A 94 -27.46 6.97 8.12
C GLN A 94 -28.27 8.12 8.75
N HIS A 95 -28.42 9.24 8.06
CA HIS A 95 -29.33 10.32 8.48
C HIS A 95 -30.80 10.08 8.11
N CYS A 96 -31.08 9.36 7.01
CA CYS A 96 -32.46 9.03 6.63
C CYS A 96 -33.17 8.05 7.57
N ILE A 97 -32.44 7.23 8.34
CA ILE A 97 -33.06 6.34 9.34
C ILE A 97 -33.64 7.16 10.51
N ALA A 98 -33.13 8.36 10.77
CA ALA A 98 -33.64 9.25 11.83
C ALA A 98 -34.91 10.02 11.44
N CYS A 99 -35.18 10.24 10.15
CA CYS A 99 -36.43 10.90 9.70
C CYS A 99 -37.63 9.95 9.60
N ALA A 100 -37.42 8.65 9.42
CA ALA A 100 -38.50 7.68 9.22
C ALA A 100 -39.32 7.35 10.50
N SER A 101 -38.84 7.75 11.68
CA SER A 101 -39.51 7.49 12.96
C SER A 101 -40.26 8.70 13.54
N ALA A 102 -40.48 9.76 12.76
CA ALA A 102 -41.12 11.01 13.20
C ALA A 102 -42.38 11.41 12.41
N CYS A 103 -42.95 10.51 11.61
CA CYS A 103 -44.31 10.64 11.05
C CYS A 103 -45.24 9.60 11.67
#